data_AF-A0A3M6U4F7-F1
#
_entry.id   AF-A0A3M6U4F7-F1
#
_cell.length_a   1.000
_cell.length_b   1.000
_cell.length_c   1.000
_cell.angle_alpha   90.00
_cell.angle_beta   90.00
_cell.angle_gamma   90.00
#
_symmetry.space_group_name_H-M   'P 1'
#
loop_
_entity.id
_entity.type
_entity.pdbx_description
1 polymer ?
#
loop_
_entity_poly.entity_id
_entity_poly.type
_entity_poly.pdbx_seq_one_letter_code
_entity_poly.pdbx_strand_id
1 'polypeptide(L)'
;MTFLTWLRKTTAGKSADSMADRALTQFPFTISFEQRFNCLICWAPNLRMIYGSCQHRLCENCLYDKLGNRKVGLERCPTCQRENTFPLTKPDIPEDNVEIQAHLGVRKCPNGRCNLQMWHWEIPDHLEICQVVPKSQSIQKKRKGADGSNNVFERKTPMALRSRKSKSPNLCSDKRLIRRKTRSGCRRNIHHSQNRK
;
A
#
# COMPACT_ATOMS: atom_id res chain seq x y z
N MET A 1 86.38 -25.23 37.61
CA MET A 1 86.04 -26.16 36.51
C MET A 1 85.21 -25.40 35.48
N THR A 2 85.59 -25.51 34.20
CA THR A 2 84.76 -25.45 32.98
C THR A 2 83.33 -24.84 32.98
N PHE A 3 83.14 -23.89 32.06
CA PHE A 3 81.93 -23.53 31.30
C PHE A 3 80.65 -23.07 32.06
N LEU A 4 80.48 -21.74 32.11
CA LEU A 4 79.16 -21.10 32.01
C LEU A 4 78.83 -20.85 30.53
N THR A 5 77.62 -21.22 30.10
CA THR A 5 77.21 -21.18 28.69
C THR A 5 76.08 -20.18 28.40
N TRP A 6 76.21 -19.52 27.24
CA TRP A 6 75.11 -18.96 26.44
C TRP A 6 74.28 -17.78 26.98
N LEU A 7 74.85 -16.61 26.76
CA LEU A 7 74.16 -15.41 26.24
C LEU A 7 72.98 -15.74 25.29
N ARG A 8 71.83 -15.07 25.51
CA ARG A 8 70.93 -14.63 24.41
C ARG A 8 70.18 -13.36 24.81
N LYS A 9 70.18 -12.36 23.92
CA LYS A 9 69.40 -11.10 24.05
C LYS A 9 68.10 -11.22 23.26
N THR A 10 66.99 -10.76 23.85
CA THR A 10 65.77 -10.32 23.17
C THR A 10 65.26 -9.07 23.90
N THR A 11 65.37 -7.87 23.34
CA THR A 11 64.50 -7.22 22.33
C THR A 11 63.05 -7.01 22.78
N ALA A 12 62.85 -5.94 23.56
CA ALA A 12 61.86 -4.84 23.41
C ALA A 12 60.40 -5.10 22.96
N GLY A 13 59.48 -4.29 23.52
CA GLY A 13 58.08 -4.11 23.07
C GLY A 13 57.07 -4.89 23.93
N LYS A 14 56.50 -4.33 25.00
CA LYS A 14 55.37 -3.38 25.03
C LYS A 14 54.15 -3.80 24.17
N SER A 15 53.22 -4.43 24.87
CA SER A 15 51.76 -4.47 24.67
C SER A 15 51.14 -3.46 23.67
N ALA A 16 50.25 -3.98 22.82
CA ALA A 16 49.08 -3.27 22.30
C ALA A 16 47.94 -4.29 22.06
N ASP A 17 46.88 -4.21 22.85
CA ASP A 17 45.64 -4.95 22.57
C ASP A 17 44.92 -4.34 21.37
N SER A 18 44.40 -5.17 20.47
CA SER A 18 43.50 -4.72 19.40
C SER A 18 42.50 -5.83 19.05
N MET A 19 41.25 -5.66 19.50
CA MET A 19 40.13 -6.49 19.07
C MET A 19 39.64 -6.02 17.69
N ALA A 20 39.85 -6.81 16.63
CA ALA A 20 38.90 -6.94 15.52
C ALA A 20 39.37 -7.97 14.48
N ASP A 21 38.80 -9.17 14.50
CA ASP A 21 38.55 -9.90 13.25
C ASP A 21 37.23 -10.69 13.35
N ARG A 22 36.12 -9.93 13.33
CA ARG A 22 34.77 -10.51 13.27
C ARG A 22 34.51 -10.92 11.82
N ALA A 23 34.64 -12.22 11.53
CA ALA A 23 34.23 -12.81 10.26
C ALA A 23 32.70 -12.67 10.04
N LEU A 24 32.26 -11.49 9.60
CA LEU A 24 30.87 -11.08 9.47
C LEU A 24 30.54 -10.73 8.01
N THR A 25 30.82 -11.67 7.11
CA THR A 25 30.50 -11.58 5.68
C THR A 25 29.36 -12.51 5.25
N GLN A 26 28.57 -13.01 6.21
CA GLN A 26 27.15 -13.23 5.95
C GLN A 26 26.47 -11.86 5.85
N PHE A 27 26.44 -11.28 4.65
CA PHE A 27 25.50 -10.21 4.34
C PHE A 27 24.09 -10.82 4.34
N PRO A 28 23.19 -10.45 5.27
CA PRO A 28 21.78 -10.64 5.02
C PRO A 28 21.43 -9.74 3.83
N PHE A 29 21.05 -10.33 2.70
CA PHE A 29 20.49 -9.55 1.61
C PHE A 29 19.12 -9.04 2.09
N THR A 30 19.12 -7.83 2.67
CA THR A 30 17.93 -7.22 3.26
C THR A 30 16.99 -6.77 2.15
N ILE A 31 16.24 -7.73 1.60
CA ILE A 31 15.10 -7.51 0.71
C ILE A 31 14.23 -6.43 1.34
N SER A 32 14.00 -5.35 0.59
CA SER A 32 13.32 -4.17 1.11
C SER A 32 11.93 -4.54 1.63
N PHE A 33 11.40 -3.75 2.56
CA PHE A 33 10.09 -4.05 3.13
C PHE A 33 9.00 -4.05 2.05
N GLU A 34 9.17 -3.19 1.04
CA GLU A 34 8.32 -2.94 -0.11
C GLU A 34 8.45 -4.06 -1.16
N GLN A 35 9.67 -4.52 -1.46
CA GLN A 35 9.91 -5.76 -2.24
C GLN A 35 9.18 -6.97 -1.62
N ARG A 36 8.94 -6.94 -0.30
CA ARG A 36 7.98 -7.78 0.43
C ARG A 36 6.65 -8.02 -0.29
N PHE A 37 6.15 -7.02 -1.03
CA PHE A 37 4.83 -6.95 -1.65
C PHE A 37 4.79 -7.30 -3.14
N ASN A 38 5.95 -7.44 -3.79
CA ASN A 38 6.04 -7.87 -5.18
C ASN A 38 5.42 -9.26 -5.39
N CYS A 39 5.02 -9.54 -6.63
CA CYS A 39 4.52 -10.86 -7.01
C CYS A 39 5.66 -11.87 -7.15
N LEU A 40 5.53 -13.05 -6.54
CA LEU A 40 6.58 -14.07 -6.52
C LEU A 40 6.87 -14.72 -7.89
N ILE A 41 6.04 -14.49 -8.91
CA ILE A 41 6.24 -15.02 -10.28
C ILE A 41 6.94 -14.02 -11.20
N CYS A 42 6.52 -12.75 -11.22
CA CYS A 42 7.09 -11.72 -12.12
C CYS A 42 8.03 -10.73 -11.42
N TRP A 43 8.14 -10.81 -10.09
CA TRP A 43 8.99 -10.00 -9.20
C TRP A 43 8.74 -8.48 -9.24
N ALA A 44 7.73 -8.04 -9.98
CA ALA A 44 7.24 -6.67 -10.02
C ALA A 44 6.09 -6.43 -9.00
N PRO A 45 5.86 -5.17 -8.58
CA PRO A 45 4.64 -4.79 -7.87
C PRO A 45 3.40 -4.86 -8.77
N ASN A 46 2.22 -4.98 -8.16
CA ASN A 46 0.95 -4.81 -8.86
C ASN A 46 -0.13 -4.30 -7.90
N LEU A 47 -1.07 -3.52 -8.42
CA LEU A 47 -2.26 -3.09 -7.69
C LEU A 47 -3.28 -4.22 -7.55
N ARG A 48 -3.42 -5.08 -8.57
CA ARG A 48 -4.38 -6.19 -8.60
C ARG A 48 -3.69 -7.49 -8.17
N MET A 49 -3.55 -7.64 -6.86
CA MET A 49 -2.99 -8.83 -6.19
C MET A 49 -4.11 -9.70 -5.62
N ILE A 50 -4.06 -11.00 -5.88
CA ILE A 50 -4.95 -12.00 -5.27
C ILE A 50 -4.19 -12.69 -4.14
N TYR A 51 -4.80 -12.71 -2.96
CA TYR A 51 -4.35 -13.47 -1.81
C TYR A 51 -5.01 -14.85 -1.82
N GLY A 52 -4.22 -15.89 -1.59
CA GLY A 52 -4.74 -17.24 -1.40
C GLY A 52 -5.13 -17.50 0.06
N SER A 53 -5.86 -18.59 0.32
CA SER A 53 -6.20 -19.05 1.68
C SER A 53 -4.98 -19.42 2.55
N CYS A 54 -3.79 -19.48 1.94
CA CYS A 54 -2.50 -19.62 2.62
C CYS A 54 -1.77 -18.27 2.86
N GLN A 55 -2.45 -17.13 2.72
CA GLN A 55 -1.95 -15.75 2.88
C GLN A 55 -0.86 -15.30 1.89
N HIS A 56 -0.25 -16.21 1.12
CA HIS A 56 0.59 -15.86 -0.02
C HIS A 56 -0.22 -15.20 -1.14
N ARG A 57 0.42 -14.32 -1.92
CA ARG A 57 -0.21 -13.49 -2.95
C ARG A 57 0.50 -13.56 -4.30
N LEU A 58 -0.28 -13.43 -5.37
CA LEU A 58 0.18 -13.39 -6.75
C LEU A 58 -0.55 -12.28 -7.52
N CYS A 59 0.07 -11.76 -8.59
CA CYS A 59 -0.58 -10.77 -9.45
C CYS A 59 -1.68 -11.41 -10.31
N GLU A 60 -2.74 -10.66 -10.64
CA GLU A 60 -3.83 -11.15 -11.49
C GLU A 60 -3.33 -11.72 -12.82
N ASN A 61 -2.49 -10.96 -13.53
CA ASN A 61 -1.88 -11.36 -14.81
C ASN A 61 -1.00 -12.62 -14.69
N CYS A 62 -0.54 -12.93 -13.48
CA CYS A 62 0.36 -14.03 -13.17
C CYS A 62 -0.42 -15.31 -12.86
N LEU A 63 -1.55 -15.18 -12.16
CA LEU A 63 -2.39 -16.28 -11.68
C LEU A 63 -3.46 -16.71 -12.71
N TYR A 64 -3.99 -15.75 -13.47
CA TYR A 64 -5.09 -15.97 -14.41
C TYR A 64 -4.66 -15.76 -15.87
N ASP A 65 -5.34 -16.47 -16.77
CA ASP A 65 -5.28 -16.24 -18.22
C ASP A 65 -6.24 -15.14 -18.67
N LYS A 66 -6.14 -14.76 -19.95
CA LYS A 66 -7.02 -13.75 -20.59
C LYS A 66 -8.52 -14.07 -20.50
N LEU A 67 -8.87 -15.35 -20.28
CA LEU A 67 -10.25 -15.84 -20.09
C LEU A 67 -10.71 -15.80 -18.62
N GLY A 68 -9.86 -15.37 -17.68
CA GLY A 68 -10.17 -15.36 -16.24
C GLY A 68 -10.04 -16.72 -15.56
N ASN A 69 -9.59 -17.77 -16.25
CA ASN A 69 -9.32 -19.09 -15.66
C ASN A 69 -7.95 -19.14 -14.99
N ARG A 70 -7.83 -19.88 -13.87
CA ARG A 70 -6.55 -20.12 -13.18
C ARG A 70 -5.60 -20.90 -14.09
N LYS A 71 -4.37 -20.41 -14.24
CA LYS A 71 -3.35 -21.02 -15.12
C LYS A 71 -2.99 -22.44 -14.70
N VAL A 72 -2.77 -23.28 -15.71
CA VAL A 72 -2.24 -24.65 -15.54
C VAL A 72 -0.92 -24.60 -14.77
N GLY A 73 -0.75 -25.48 -13.79
CA GLY A 73 0.42 -25.50 -12.89
C GLY A 73 0.30 -24.62 -11.64
N LEU A 74 -0.66 -23.69 -11.56
CA LEU A 74 -0.94 -22.88 -10.35
C LEU A 74 -2.06 -23.46 -9.48
N GLU A 75 -2.21 -24.79 -9.50
CA GLU A 75 -3.13 -25.53 -8.61
C GLU A 75 -2.62 -25.60 -7.17
N ARG A 76 -1.30 -25.53 -6.99
CA ARG A 76 -0.59 -25.43 -5.71
C ARG A 76 0.00 -24.03 -5.55
N CYS A 77 0.08 -23.57 -4.30
CA CYS A 77 0.80 -22.33 -4.00
C CYS A 77 2.30 -22.49 -4.30
N PRO A 78 2.94 -21.62 -5.11
CA PRO A 78 4.36 -21.76 -5.40
C PRO A 78 5.25 -21.61 -4.15
N THR A 79 4.78 -20.91 -3.11
CA THR A 79 5.54 -20.66 -1.88
C THR A 79 5.46 -21.79 -0.86
N CYS A 80 4.27 -22.38 -0.67
CA CYS A 80 4.02 -23.35 0.41
C CYS A 80 3.41 -24.68 -0.06
N GLN A 81 3.29 -24.88 -1.38
CA GLN A 81 2.81 -26.10 -2.06
C GLN A 81 1.41 -26.61 -1.68
N ARG A 82 0.69 -25.91 -0.80
CA ARG A 82 -0.70 -26.21 -0.45
C ARG A 82 -1.60 -26.07 -1.68
N GLU A 83 -2.45 -27.07 -1.89
CA GLU A 83 -3.38 -27.17 -3.01
C GLU A 83 -4.59 -26.24 -2.88
N ASN A 84 -5.13 -25.83 -4.02
CA ASN A 84 -6.37 -25.06 -4.17
C ASN A 84 -6.46 -23.81 -3.28
N THR A 85 -5.32 -23.18 -3.01
CA THR A 85 -5.24 -21.94 -2.21
C THR A 85 -5.76 -20.72 -2.95
N PHE A 86 -5.73 -20.73 -4.28
CA PHE A 86 -6.15 -19.64 -5.14
C PHE A 86 -7.46 -19.99 -5.88
N PRO A 87 -8.42 -19.04 -6.02
CA PRO A 87 -9.69 -19.27 -6.69
C PRO A 87 -9.52 -19.77 -8.14
N LEU A 88 -10.41 -20.67 -8.58
CA LEU A 88 -10.38 -21.29 -9.92
C LEU A 88 -10.66 -20.28 -11.04
N THR A 89 -11.57 -19.34 -10.80
CA THR A 89 -11.87 -18.20 -11.66
C THR A 89 -11.32 -16.93 -11.02
N LYS A 90 -11.03 -15.92 -11.84
CA LYS A 90 -10.64 -14.58 -11.41
C LYS A 90 -11.72 -14.01 -10.48
N PRO A 91 -11.43 -13.77 -9.19
CA PRO A 91 -12.36 -13.07 -8.31
C PRO A 91 -12.43 -11.60 -8.71
N ASP A 92 -13.51 -10.91 -8.31
CA ASP A 92 -13.39 -9.46 -8.21
C ASP A 92 -12.52 -9.10 -7.01
N ILE A 93 -11.73 -8.04 -7.14
CA ILE A 93 -10.73 -7.65 -6.14
C ILE A 93 -11.27 -6.39 -5.46
N PRO A 94 -11.56 -6.42 -4.14
CA PRO A 94 -12.03 -5.24 -3.41
C PRO A 94 -11.10 -4.05 -3.62
N GLU A 95 -11.68 -2.86 -3.84
CA GLU A 95 -10.90 -1.65 -4.13
C GLU A 95 -9.98 -1.31 -2.95
N ASP A 96 -10.35 -1.63 -1.71
CA ASP A 96 -9.49 -1.59 -0.51
C ASP A 96 -8.10 -2.24 -0.74
N ASN A 97 -8.03 -3.38 -1.43
CA ASN A 97 -6.75 -4.06 -1.72
C ASN A 97 -5.93 -3.28 -2.76
N VAL A 98 -6.60 -2.65 -3.72
CA VAL A 98 -5.98 -1.78 -4.74
C VAL A 98 -5.47 -0.50 -4.08
N GLU A 99 -6.26 0.10 -3.19
CA GLU A 99 -5.88 1.27 -2.39
C GLU A 99 -4.73 0.98 -1.42
N ILE A 100 -4.69 -0.19 -0.78
CA ILE A 100 -3.56 -0.59 0.08
C ILE A 100 -2.26 -0.65 -0.73
N GLN A 101 -2.27 -1.28 -1.91
CA GLN A 101 -1.10 -1.30 -2.80
C GLN A 101 -0.73 0.11 -3.29
N ALA A 102 -1.73 0.97 -3.55
CA ALA A 102 -1.50 2.37 -3.89
C ALA A 102 -0.92 3.19 -2.72
N HIS A 103 -1.30 2.91 -1.46
CA HIS A 103 -0.73 3.57 -0.29
C HIS A 103 0.69 3.10 0.03
N LEU A 104 1.00 1.82 -0.22
CA LEU A 104 2.38 1.28 -0.13
C LEU A 104 3.33 1.92 -1.14
N GLY A 105 2.82 2.51 -2.23
CA GLY A 105 3.60 3.24 -3.21
C GLY A 105 3.54 2.71 -4.64
N VAL A 106 2.73 1.67 -4.91
CA VAL A 106 2.57 1.14 -6.27
C VAL A 106 1.79 2.13 -7.15
N ARG A 107 2.26 2.35 -8.37
CA ARG A 107 1.69 3.30 -9.33
C ARG A 107 1.59 2.68 -10.72
N LYS A 108 0.62 3.13 -11.51
CA LYS A 108 0.58 2.92 -12.97
C LYS A 108 1.47 3.97 -13.63
N CYS A 109 2.04 3.65 -14.80
CA CYS A 109 2.70 4.65 -15.64
C CYS A 109 1.76 5.83 -15.93
N PRO A 110 2.20 7.10 -15.84
CA PRO A 110 1.34 8.26 -16.14
C PRO A 110 1.02 8.39 -17.64
N ASN A 111 1.78 7.74 -18.53
CA ASN A 111 1.52 7.72 -19.96
C ASN A 111 0.39 6.72 -20.26
N GLY A 112 -0.85 7.18 -20.40
CA GLY A 112 -2.07 6.35 -20.47
C GLY A 112 -2.23 5.35 -21.63
N ARG A 113 -1.17 5.04 -22.41
CA ARG A 113 -1.10 3.86 -23.29
C ARG A 113 -0.11 2.79 -22.78
N CYS A 114 0.64 3.08 -21.72
CA CYS A 114 1.52 2.15 -21.03
C CYS A 114 0.79 1.60 -19.79
N ASN A 115 0.51 0.29 -19.78
CA ASN A 115 -0.17 -0.37 -18.67
C ASN A 115 0.80 -0.91 -17.60
N LEU A 116 2.08 -0.50 -17.63
CA LEU A 116 3.08 -0.94 -16.67
C LEU A 116 2.77 -0.41 -15.27
N GLN A 117 3.05 -1.24 -14.27
CA GLN A 117 2.90 -0.92 -12.85
C GLN A 117 4.27 -1.08 -12.19
N MET A 118 4.62 -0.14 -11.34
CA MET A 118 5.95 0.06 -10.78
C MET A 118 5.84 0.76 -9.41
N TRP A 119 6.91 0.78 -8.64
CA TRP A 119 6.99 1.61 -7.44
C TRP A 119 7.14 3.09 -7.79
N HIS A 120 6.68 4.00 -6.93
CA HIS A 120 6.71 5.43 -7.24
C HIS A 120 8.12 6.00 -7.47
N TRP A 121 9.16 5.34 -6.94
CA TRP A 121 10.57 5.70 -7.16
C TRP A 121 11.15 5.13 -8.46
N GLU A 122 10.50 4.15 -9.09
CA GLU A 122 10.89 3.57 -10.40
C GLU A 122 10.29 4.38 -11.58
N ILE A 123 9.37 5.32 -11.30
CA ILE A 123 8.73 6.15 -12.32
C ILE A 123 9.72 7.01 -13.13
N PRO A 124 10.72 7.70 -12.54
CA PRO A 124 11.65 8.53 -13.31
C PRO A 124 12.42 7.70 -14.34
N ASP A 125 13.06 6.62 -13.89
CA ASP A 125 13.83 5.67 -14.69
C ASP A 125 12.96 5.07 -15.82
N HIS A 126 11.71 4.71 -15.51
CA HIS A 126 10.77 4.23 -16.51
C HIS A 126 10.42 5.29 -17.56
N LEU A 127 10.29 6.57 -17.19
CA LEU A 127 9.91 7.64 -18.11
C LEU A 127 11.00 7.92 -19.15
N GLU A 128 12.28 7.71 -18.85
CA GLU A 128 13.38 7.82 -19.82
C GLU A 128 13.27 6.79 -20.94
N ILE A 129 12.83 5.56 -20.61
CA ILE A 129 12.67 4.44 -21.55
C ILE A 129 11.24 4.25 -22.06
N CYS A 130 10.29 5.11 -21.69
CA CYS A 130 8.88 4.92 -22.00
C CYS A 130 8.58 5.24 -23.47
N GLN A 131 8.56 4.20 -24.31
CA GLN A 131 8.24 4.29 -25.75
C GLN A 131 6.88 4.97 -26.05
N VAL A 132 5.98 5.05 -25.07
CA VAL A 132 4.78 5.88 -25.14
C VAL A 132 5.16 7.32 -24.78
N VAL A 133 5.56 8.09 -25.78
CA VAL A 133 5.91 9.52 -25.65
C VAL A 133 4.83 10.26 -24.83
N PRO A 134 5.20 10.95 -23.72
CA PRO A 134 4.25 11.73 -22.94
C PRO A 134 3.58 12.80 -23.79
N LYS A 135 2.24 12.86 -23.78
CA LYS A 135 1.51 14.06 -24.22
C LYS A 135 1.69 15.16 -23.18
N SER A 136 2.84 15.82 -23.28
CA SER A 136 3.22 17.13 -22.72
C SER A 136 2.59 17.52 -21.38
N GLN A 137 3.45 17.72 -20.38
CA GLN A 137 3.18 18.73 -19.35
C GLN A 137 3.08 20.10 -20.05
N SER A 138 1.90 20.46 -20.53
CA SER A 138 1.62 21.73 -21.18
C SER A 138 1.54 22.82 -20.12
N ILE A 139 2.73 23.26 -19.70
CA ILE A 139 2.94 24.35 -18.74
C ILE A 139 2.11 25.55 -19.18
N GLN A 140 0.99 25.83 -18.51
CA GLN A 140 0.19 27.05 -18.74
C GLN A 140 0.88 28.28 -18.14
N LYS A 141 2.09 28.57 -18.63
CA LYS A 141 2.79 29.84 -18.40
C LYS A 141 2.07 30.94 -19.19
N LYS A 142 1.06 31.53 -18.54
CA LYS A 142 0.92 32.99 -18.38
C LYS A 142 1.14 33.80 -19.67
N ARG A 143 0.06 34.21 -20.33
CA ARG A 143 0.02 35.49 -21.06
C ARG A 143 -0.86 36.48 -20.32
N LYS A 144 -0.21 37.46 -19.69
CA LYS A 144 -0.80 38.66 -19.09
C LYS A 144 -1.11 39.62 -20.24
N GLY A 145 -2.36 39.66 -20.70
CA GLY A 145 -2.85 40.70 -21.60
C GLY A 145 -3.23 41.95 -20.80
N ALA A 146 -2.86 43.13 -21.30
CA ALA A 146 -3.24 44.40 -20.71
C ALA A 146 -3.58 45.39 -21.83
N ASP A 147 -4.87 45.68 -21.97
CA ASP A 147 -5.44 46.81 -22.70
C ASP A 147 -6.90 46.95 -22.20
N GLY A 148 -7.53 48.13 -22.18
CA GLY A 148 -6.98 49.41 -22.65
C GLY A 148 -8.03 50.38 -23.18
N SER A 149 -9.22 50.45 -22.57
CA SER A 149 -10.23 51.42 -23.02
C SER A 149 -11.12 51.91 -21.88
N ASN A 150 -11.23 53.23 -21.76
CA ASN A 150 -12.24 53.88 -20.94
C ASN A 150 -13.53 53.98 -21.74
N ASN A 151 -14.68 53.81 -21.09
CA ASN A 151 -15.76 54.76 -21.34
C ASN A 151 -16.65 54.96 -20.12
N VAL A 152 -17.06 56.21 -19.91
CA VAL A 152 -17.84 56.66 -18.76
C VAL A 152 -19.31 56.64 -19.13
N PHE A 153 -20.16 56.07 -18.28
CA PHE A 153 -21.55 56.50 -18.20
C PHE A 153 -22.06 56.42 -16.75
N GLU A 154 -22.15 57.57 -16.10
CA GLU A 154 -22.92 57.71 -14.87
C GLU A 154 -24.42 57.58 -15.18
N ARG A 155 -25.15 56.81 -14.36
CA ARG A 155 -26.51 57.19 -13.94
C ARG A 155 -26.63 56.94 -12.43
N LYS A 156 -27.16 57.93 -11.71
CA LYS A 156 -27.19 57.98 -10.24
C LYS A 156 -28.58 57.66 -9.69
N THR A 157 -28.61 56.97 -8.54
CA THR A 157 -29.68 57.02 -7.51
C THR A 157 -31.08 56.49 -7.89
N PRO A 158 -31.99 56.21 -6.91
CA PRO A 158 -31.92 56.44 -5.46
C PRO A 158 -31.98 55.18 -4.56
N MET A 159 -31.99 55.42 -3.24
CA MET A 159 -31.98 54.42 -2.17
C MET A 159 -33.35 53.76 -1.90
N ALA A 160 -33.34 52.60 -1.24
CA ALA A 160 -34.46 52.12 -0.43
C ALA A 160 -33.98 51.56 0.92
N LEU A 161 -34.27 52.27 2.02
CA LEU A 161 -33.93 51.86 3.40
C LEU A 161 -35.20 51.38 4.15
N ARG A 162 -35.42 50.06 4.22
CA ARG A 162 -36.31 49.41 5.21
C ARG A 162 -35.68 48.06 5.60
N SER A 163 -35.07 47.91 6.78
CA SER A 163 -35.61 47.96 8.14
C SER A 163 -36.39 46.70 8.55
N ARG A 164 -35.65 45.80 9.22
CA ARG A 164 -36.05 44.82 10.25
C ARG A 164 -37.51 44.36 10.33
N LYS A 165 -37.70 43.03 10.32
CA LYS A 165 -38.37 42.36 11.44
C LYS A 165 -37.76 40.98 11.74
N SER A 166 -37.76 40.61 13.01
CA SER A 166 -37.16 39.39 13.53
C SER A 166 -38.18 38.27 13.74
N LYS A 167 -37.71 37.02 13.67
CA LYS A 167 -38.08 35.93 14.59
C LYS A 167 -36.96 34.89 14.62
N SER A 168 -36.71 34.33 15.80
CA SER A 168 -35.57 33.46 16.10
C SER A 168 -36.07 32.03 16.44
N PRO A 169 -35.30 31.12 17.07
CA PRO A 169 -35.35 29.69 16.72
C PRO A 169 -36.48 28.90 17.37
N ASN A 170 -36.88 27.81 16.70
CA ASN A 170 -37.57 26.69 17.34
C ASN A 170 -36.59 25.54 17.58
N LEU A 171 -35.94 25.58 18.75
CA LEU A 171 -35.51 24.36 19.43
C LEU A 171 -36.77 23.59 19.85
N CYS A 172 -37.01 22.41 19.28
CA CYS A 172 -37.93 21.44 19.87
C CYS A 172 -37.18 20.17 20.20
N SER A 173 -37.00 19.90 21.50
CA SER A 173 -36.45 18.65 21.99
C SER A 173 -37.57 17.64 22.16
N ASP A 174 -37.39 16.40 21.72
CA ASP A 174 -38.12 15.28 22.31
C ASP A 174 -37.14 14.25 22.88
N LYS A 175 -36.91 14.34 24.20
CA LYS A 175 -36.20 13.32 24.97
C LYS A 175 -37.22 12.32 25.53
N ARG A 176 -37.56 11.31 24.73
CA ARG A 176 -38.34 10.14 25.18
C ARG A 176 -37.67 8.83 24.72
N LEU A 177 -37.55 7.81 25.57
CA LEU A 177 -37.58 7.78 27.04
C LEU A 177 -36.87 6.49 27.49
N ILE A 178 -35.92 6.55 28.44
CA ILE A 178 -35.30 5.33 28.97
C ILE A 178 -36.34 4.58 29.81
N ARG A 179 -36.86 3.45 29.32
CA ARG A 179 -37.65 2.52 30.12
C ARG A 179 -37.01 1.13 30.17
N ARG A 180 -36.14 0.93 31.16
CA ARG A 180 -35.76 -0.41 31.63
C ARG A 180 -37.03 -1.20 31.97
N LYS A 181 -37.12 -2.46 31.55
CA LYS A 181 -37.88 -3.47 32.30
C LYS A 181 -37.13 -4.81 32.26
N THR A 182 -37.13 -5.49 33.40
CA THR A 182 -36.29 -6.66 33.68
C THR A 182 -37.09 -7.96 33.65
N ARG A 183 -36.37 -9.07 33.44
CA ARG A 183 -36.69 -10.45 33.86
C ARG A 183 -38.07 -11.06 33.49
N SER A 184 -38.05 -11.90 32.47
CA SER A 184 -38.70 -13.22 32.44
C SER A 184 -38.06 -14.07 31.32
N GLY A 185 -38.04 -15.41 31.33
CA GLY A 185 -38.62 -16.32 32.34
C GLY A 185 -38.82 -17.78 31.90
N CYS A 186 -38.30 -18.25 30.76
CA CYS A 186 -38.29 -19.65 30.32
C CYS A 186 -36.94 -19.95 29.64
N ARG A 187 -36.21 -21.06 29.85
CA ARG A 187 -36.46 -22.35 30.56
C ARG A 187 -37.38 -23.35 29.83
N ARG A 188 -36.78 -24.06 28.86
CA ARG A 188 -37.06 -25.41 28.31
C ARG A 188 -35.78 -25.79 27.50
N ASN A 189 -35.08 -26.92 27.60
CA ASN A 189 -35.25 -28.25 28.22
C ASN A 189 -36.57 -28.97 27.84
N ILE A 190 -36.67 -30.26 27.49
CA ILE A 190 -35.78 -31.45 27.32
C ILE A 190 -36.66 -32.49 26.54
N HIS A 191 -36.24 -33.53 25.80
CA HIS A 191 -34.97 -34.22 25.48
C HIS A 191 -34.49 -33.86 24.03
N HIS A 192 -33.45 -34.40 23.35
CA HIS A 192 -32.49 -35.54 23.46
C HIS A 192 -32.95 -36.95 22.99
N SER A 193 -32.42 -37.43 21.83
CA SER A 193 -32.52 -38.84 21.40
C SER A 193 -31.20 -39.33 20.74
N GLN A 194 -30.58 -40.32 21.38
CA GLN A 194 -29.60 -41.22 20.75
C GLN A 194 -30.29 -42.56 20.52
N ASN A 195 -30.11 -43.18 19.35
CA ASN A 195 -29.77 -44.61 19.26
C ASN A 195 -29.56 -45.09 17.80
N ARG A 196 -28.45 -45.82 17.61
CA ARG A 196 -28.32 -47.10 16.87
C ARG A 196 -29.13 -47.27 15.56
N LYS A 197 -28.39 -47.50 14.48
CA LYS A 197 -27.93 -48.87 14.19
C LYS A 197 -26.42 -48.87 13.96
#